data_AF-A0A6H5HGU6-F1
#
_entry.id   AF-A0A6H5HGU6-F1
#
_cell.length_a   1.000
_cell.length_b   1.000
_cell.length_c   1.000
_cell.angle_alpha   90.00
_cell.angle_beta   90.00
_cell.angle_gamma   90.00
#
_symmetry.space_group_name_H-M   'P 1'
#
loop_
_entity.id
_entity.type
_entity.pdbx_description
1 polymer ?
#
loop_
_entity_poly.entity_id
_entity_poly.type
_entity_poly.pdbx_seq_one_letter_code
_entity_poly.pdbx_strand_id
1 'polypeptide(L)'
;MLVKRYLKGIFRQRPPAPRYQTTWDPQIVLDYLEKTTGSDLKAQSFKLVTLLTLATGQRLQTIYTIRIPNITMSAEGARVLISDFIKTTSPNSAQPCLHLPFFDAKPSLCADLGLQTYIELTKDLRSTDSDKLFVCYKKPHKPATKQTLSRWVKETLTSAGVDTTIFKPHSTRHASTSAADRKGLAIECIRKTAGWTSNSTTFAKFYKLPLAQTGNFLHTVFDQSEDN
;
A
#
# COMPACT_ATOMS: atom_id res chain seq x y z
N MET A 1 -22.64 25.94 30.42
CA MET A 1 -22.01 24.59 30.35
C MET A 1 -22.98 23.53 29.80
N LEU A 2 -23.73 23.83 28.72
CA LEU A 2 -24.73 22.93 28.10
C LEU A 2 -24.20 22.32 26.78
N VAL A 3 -23.52 23.14 25.97
CA VAL A 3 -22.91 22.75 24.69
C VAL A 3 -21.91 21.60 24.83
N LYS A 4 -21.04 21.62 25.86
CA LYS A 4 -20.09 20.51 26.13
C LYS A 4 -20.81 19.19 26.45
N ARG A 5 -21.95 19.24 27.16
CA ARG A 5 -22.74 18.04 27.49
C ARG A 5 -23.50 17.54 26.26
N TYR A 6 -24.05 18.45 25.46
CA TYR A 6 -24.71 18.14 24.20
C TYR A 6 -23.74 17.49 23.19
N LEU A 7 -22.55 18.05 22.99
CA LEU A 7 -21.52 17.48 22.11
C LEU A 7 -21.01 16.12 22.60
N LYS A 8 -20.87 15.93 23.92
CA LYS A 8 -20.60 14.59 24.50
C LYS A 8 -21.75 13.61 24.27
N GLY A 9 -23.00 14.09 24.30
CA GLY A 9 -24.19 13.31 23.95
C GLY A 9 -24.15 12.85 22.50
N ILE A 10 -23.86 13.75 21.56
CA ILE A 10 -23.70 13.41 20.13
C ILE A 10 -22.55 12.40 19.94
N PHE A 11 -21.41 12.61 20.60
CA PHE A 11 -20.28 11.68 20.54
C PHE A 11 -20.65 10.28 21.07
N ARG A 12 -21.44 10.20 22.15
CA ARG A 12 -21.91 8.92 22.69
C ARG A 12 -22.96 8.26 21.78
N GLN A 13 -23.81 9.04 21.12
CA GLN A 13 -24.80 8.55 20.16
C GLN A 13 -24.16 8.05 18.87
N ARG A 14 -23.07 8.68 18.42
CA ARG A 14 -22.33 8.31 17.21
C ARG A 14 -20.83 8.42 17.47
N PRO A 15 -20.24 7.45 18.19
CA PRO A 15 -18.80 7.44 18.40
C PRO A 15 -18.11 7.35 17.04
N PRO A 16 -17.12 8.22 16.75
CA PRO A 16 -16.34 8.12 15.53
C PRO A 16 -15.59 6.78 15.53
N ALA A 17 -16.08 5.82 14.75
CA ALA A 17 -15.44 4.52 14.62
C ALA A 17 -14.47 4.55 13.43
N PRO A 18 -13.25 4.01 13.56
CA PRO A 18 -12.40 3.78 12.41
C PRO A 18 -13.10 2.80 11.47
N ARG A 19 -12.94 2.99 10.16
CA ARG A 19 -13.54 2.12 9.14
C ARG A 19 -13.14 0.65 9.30
N TYR A 20 -11.93 0.41 9.78
CA TYR A 20 -11.36 -0.92 9.94
C TYR A 20 -10.94 -1.13 11.39
N GLN A 21 -11.37 -2.25 11.96
CA GLN A 21 -10.88 -2.77 13.25
C GLN A 21 -9.93 -3.95 13.05
N THR A 22 -10.02 -4.61 11.90
CA THR A 22 -9.17 -5.72 11.46
C THR A 22 -8.57 -5.40 10.09
N THR A 23 -7.58 -6.18 9.69
CA THR A 23 -6.97 -6.12 8.35
C THR A 23 -6.82 -7.51 7.75
N TRP A 24 -6.47 -7.59 6.47
CA TRP A 24 -6.20 -8.84 5.77
C TRP A 24 -4.69 -9.12 5.73
N ASP A 25 -4.30 -10.37 5.45
CA ASP A 25 -2.89 -10.75 5.37
C ASP A 25 -2.31 -10.42 3.98
N PRO A 26 -1.29 -9.53 3.86
CA PRO A 26 -0.63 -9.25 2.59
C PRO A 26 -0.14 -10.48 1.82
N GLN A 27 0.18 -11.58 2.51
CA GLN A 27 0.75 -12.77 1.88
C GLN A 27 -0.14 -13.33 0.76
N ILE A 28 -1.47 -13.31 0.93
CA ILE A 28 -2.41 -13.81 -0.10
C ILE A 28 -2.29 -13.05 -1.43
N VAL A 29 -2.02 -11.74 -1.36
CA VAL A 29 -1.81 -10.90 -2.55
C VAL A 29 -0.40 -11.07 -3.09
N LEU A 30 0.61 -11.20 -2.22
CA LEU A 30 1.99 -11.45 -2.65
C LEU A 30 2.09 -12.80 -3.40
N ASP A 31 1.48 -13.86 -2.89
CA ASP A 31 1.46 -15.18 -3.53
C ASP A 31 0.74 -15.14 -4.88
N TYR A 32 -0.35 -14.38 -4.98
CA TYR A 32 -1.04 -14.14 -6.26
C TYR A 32 -0.15 -13.39 -7.27
N LEU A 33 0.52 -12.32 -6.82
CA LEU A 33 1.38 -11.50 -7.68
C LEU A 33 2.65 -12.24 -8.14
N GLU A 34 3.18 -13.14 -7.30
CA GLU A 34 4.32 -14.00 -7.63
C GLU A 34 3.97 -14.95 -8.78
N LYS A 35 2.76 -15.52 -8.76
CA LYS A 35 2.25 -16.41 -9.82
C LYS A 35 1.77 -15.68 -11.07
N THR A 36 1.62 -14.37 -11.02
CA THR A 36 1.19 -13.58 -12.18
C THR A 36 2.35 -13.43 -13.17
N THR A 37 2.29 -14.18 -14.28
CA THR A 37 3.31 -14.23 -15.34
C THR A 37 3.02 -13.35 -16.56
N GLY A 38 1.88 -12.65 -16.59
CA GLY A 38 1.49 -11.82 -17.73
C GLY A 38 2.52 -10.73 -18.04
N SER A 39 3.09 -10.76 -19.23
CA SER A 39 4.01 -9.72 -19.75
C SER A 39 3.27 -8.54 -20.39
N ASP A 40 1.94 -8.61 -20.51
CA ASP A 40 1.15 -7.55 -21.10
C ASP A 40 1.13 -6.29 -20.21
N LEU A 41 0.90 -5.14 -20.85
CA LEU A 41 0.88 -3.86 -20.16
C LEU A 41 -0.16 -3.82 -19.03
N LYS A 42 -1.29 -4.51 -19.21
CA LYS A 42 -2.33 -4.56 -18.19
C LYS A 42 -1.82 -5.28 -16.93
N ALA A 43 -1.31 -6.50 -17.04
CA ALA A 43 -0.81 -7.26 -15.90
C ALA A 43 0.33 -6.52 -15.20
N GLN A 44 1.29 -5.97 -15.96
CA GLN A 44 2.41 -5.21 -15.39
C GLN A 44 1.96 -3.93 -14.69
N SER A 45 0.99 -3.20 -15.25
CA SER A 45 0.41 -2.00 -14.60
C SER A 45 -0.23 -2.35 -13.25
N PHE A 46 -1.01 -3.43 -13.22
CA PHE A 46 -1.76 -3.87 -12.03
C PHE A 46 -0.82 -4.41 -10.96
N LYS A 47 0.17 -5.20 -11.38
CA LYS A 47 1.20 -5.76 -10.51
C LYS A 47 2.04 -4.66 -9.88
N LEU A 48 2.62 -3.76 -10.68
CA LEU A 48 3.48 -2.71 -10.18
C LEU A 48 2.76 -1.79 -9.19
N VAL A 49 1.58 -1.28 -9.53
CA VAL A 49 0.86 -0.35 -8.63
C VAL A 49 0.52 -1.01 -7.30
N THR A 50 0.16 -2.29 -7.31
CA THR A 50 -0.18 -3.04 -6.09
C THR A 50 1.06 -3.31 -5.26
N LEU A 51 2.15 -3.78 -5.89
CA LEU A 51 3.45 -3.98 -5.24
C LEU A 51 3.96 -2.69 -4.58
N LEU A 52 3.92 -1.56 -5.28
CA LEU A 52 4.36 -0.28 -4.70
C LEU A 52 3.55 0.10 -3.46
N THR A 53 2.24 -0.10 -3.45
CA THR A 53 1.43 0.20 -2.26
C THR A 53 1.75 -0.71 -1.07
N LEU A 54 2.05 -1.99 -1.33
CA LEU A 54 2.42 -2.95 -0.30
C LEU A 54 3.85 -2.71 0.21
N ALA A 55 4.83 -2.59 -0.70
CA ALA A 55 6.25 -2.45 -0.38
C ALA A 55 6.56 -1.15 0.39
N THR A 56 5.86 -0.05 0.06
CA THR A 56 6.13 1.25 0.69
C THR A 56 5.16 1.58 1.83
N GLY A 57 4.02 0.89 1.94
CA GLY A 57 2.93 1.29 2.83
C GLY A 57 2.39 2.70 2.55
N GLN A 58 2.71 3.29 1.39
CA GLN A 58 2.30 4.65 1.06
C GLN A 58 0.85 4.72 0.62
N ARG A 59 0.29 5.94 0.70
CA ARG A 59 -1.04 6.19 0.13
C ARG A 59 -0.97 6.11 -1.38
N LEU A 60 -2.07 5.67 -2.00
CA LEU A 60 -2.21 5.66 -3.45
C LEU A 60 -2.01 7.07 -4.07
N GLN A 61 -2.30 8.13 -3.32
CA GLN A 61 -1.99 9.49 -3.74
C GLN A 61 -0.47 9.68 -3.98
N THR A 62 0.38 9.19 -3.09
CA THR A 62 1.84 9.27 -3.23
C THR A 62 2.31 8.46 -4.44
N ILE A 63 1.74 7.27 -4.65
CA ILE A 63 2.06 6.42 -5.80
C ILE A 63 1.64 7.07 -7.13
N TYR A 64 0.48 7.73 -7.15
CA TYR A 64 0.00 8.49 -8.31
C TYR A 64 0.90 9.69 -8.66
N THR A 65 1.55 10.31 -7.67
CA THR A 65 2.42 11.48 -7.88
C THR A 65 3.81 11.13 -8.41
N ILE A 66 4.16 9.85 -8.54
CA ILE A 66 5.47 9.42 -9.02
C ILE A 66 5.69 9.91 -10.46
N ARG A 67 6.85 10.51 -10.69
CA ARG A 67 7.34 10.99 -11.98
C ARG A 67 8.64 10.31 -12.34
N ILE A 68 8.83 10.03 -13.62
CA ILE A 68 10.01 9.33 -14.13
C ILE A 68 11.32 10.08 -13.86
N PRO A 69 11.43 11.39 -14.11
CA PRO A 69 12.67 12.15 -13.84
C PRO A 69 13.13 12.12 -12.38
N ASN A 70 12.22 11.80 -11.46
CA ASN A 70 12.50 11.74 -10.02
C ASN A 70 12.88 10.34 -9.53
N ILE A 71 13.04 9.38 -10.45
CA ILE A 71 13.44 8.02 -10.14
C ILE A 71 14.93 7.89 -10.39
N THR A 72 15.67 7.51 -9.35
CA THR A 72 17.11 7.22 -9.43
C THR A 72 17.31 5.74 -9.17
N MET A 73 17.98 5.06 -10.09
CA MET A 73 18.38 3.66 -9.94
C MET A 73 19.83 3.60 -9.46
N SER A 74 20.11 2.75 -8.48
CA SER A 74 21.47 2.46 -8.02
C SER A 74 21.63 0.96 -7.75
N ALA A 75 22.85 0.52 -7.39
CA ALA A 75 23.12 -0.88 -7.05
C ALA A 75 22.31 -1.37 -5.84
N GLU A 76 21.90 -0.45 -4.96
CA GLU A 76 21.10 -0.73 -3.76
C GLU A 76 19.59 -0.74 -4.04
N GLY A 77 19.15 -0.39 -5.26
CA GLY A 77 17.76 -0.34 -5.71
C GLY A 77 17.27 1.06 -6.09
N ALA A 78 15.97 1.19 -6.35
CA ALA A 78 15.36 2.45 -6.76
C ALA A 78 15.10 3.41 -5.59
N ARG A 79 15.29 4.70 -5.86
CA ARG A 79 14.86 5.81 -5.02
C ARG A 79 13.92 6.70 -5.81
N VAL A 80 12.77 7.03 -5.23
CA VAL A 80 11.75 7.86 -5.87
C VAL A 80 11.50 9.10 -5.04
N LEU A 81 11.86 10.27 -5.57
CA LEU A 81 11.58 11.55 -4.91
C LEU A 81 10.16 12.02 -5.25
N ILE A 82 9.36 12.29 -4.22
CA ILE A 82 8.01 12.82 -4.38
C ILE A 82 8.09 14.35 -4.34
N SER A 83 8.05 14.98 -5.53
CA SER A 83 8.14 16.45 -5.64
C SER A 83 6.80 17.18 -5.49
N ASP A 84 5.67 16.47 -5.65
CA ASP A 84 4.34 17.06 -5.47
C ASP A 84 4.03 17.29 -3.98
N PHE A 85 3.37 18.42 -3.67
CA PHE A 85 2.77 18.63 -2.36
C PHE A 85 1.67 17.60 -2.12
N ILE A 86 1.89 16.72 -1.14
CA ILE A 86 0.89 15.76 -0.68
C ILE A 86 0.34 16.21 0.68
N LYS A 87 -0.74 15.55 1.16
CA LYS A 87 -1.40 15.91 2.43
C LYS A 87 -0.44 15.96 3.64
N THR A 88 0.69 15.26 3.57
CA THR A 88 1.69 15.21 4.65
C THR A 88 2.89 16.14 4.41
N THR A 89 2.93 16.88 3.31
CA THR A 89 3.98 17.87 3.07
C THR A 89 3.73 19.09 3.96
N SER A 90 4.74 19.48 4.74
CA SER A 90 4.73 20.72 5.52
C SER A 90 5.89 21.62 5.09
N PRO A 91 5.80 22.95 5.26
CA PRO A 91 6.81 23.90 4.77
C PRO A 91 8.25 23.62 5.22
N ASN A 92 8.43 22.94 6.37
CA ASN A 92 9.73 22.63 6.95
C ASN A 92 10.05 21.13 6.96
N SER A 93 9.31 20.31 6.21
CA SER A 93 9.58 18.87 6.09
C SER A 93 10.33 18.57 4.81
N ALA A 94 11.32 17.68 4.89
CA ALA A 94 11.92 17.06 3.71
C ALA A 94 10.83 16.40 2.85
N GLN A 95 11.00 16.48 1.53
CA GLN A 95 10.13 15.79 0.60
C GLN A 95 10.25 14.27 0.79
N PRO A 96 9.14 13.50 0.73
CA PRO A 96 9.20 12.05 0.87
C PRO A 96 10.08 11.42 -0.21
N CYS A 97 10.95 10.51 0.20
CA CYS A 97 11.73 9.64 -0.69
C CYS A 97 11.29 8.19 -0.46
N LEU A 98 10.79 7.53 -1.50
CA LEU A 98 10.47 6.11 -1.45
C LEU A 98 11.75 5.33 -1.73
N HIS A 99 12.09 4.42 -0.83
CA HIS A 99 13.20 3.51 -0.97
C HIS A 99 12.66 2.14 -1.37
N LEU A 100 13.09 1.63 -2.52
CA LEU A 100 12.72 0.33 -3.06
C LEU A 100 14.01 -0.49 -3.20
N PRO A 101 14.46 -1.16 -2.13
CA PRO A 101 15.68 -1.95 -2.19
C PRO A 101 15.50 -3.13 -3.15
N PHE A 102 16.60 -3.60 -3.72
CA PHE A 102 16.59 -4.84 -4.49
C PHE A 102 16.18 -6.02 -3.60
N PHE A 103 15.34 -6.91 -4.14
CA PHE A 103 14.83 -8.07 -3.42
C PHE A 103 15.12 -9.36 -4.18
N ASP A 104 16.30 -9.92 -3.93
CA ASP A 104 16.83 -11.12 -4.60
C ASP A 104 16.04 -12.40 -4.34
N ALA A 105 15.46 -12.52 -3.13
CA ALA A 105 14.84 -13.78 -2.71
C ALA A 105 13.63 -14.17 -3.57
N LYS A 106 12.88 -13.18 -4.08
CA LYS A 106 11.77 -13.40 -5.03
C LYS A 106 11.75 -12.27 -6.07
N PRO A 107 12.48 -12.40 -7.19
CA PRO A 107 12.59 -11.34 -8.19
C PRO A 107 11.24 -10.92 -8.78
N SER A 108 10.29 -11.85 -8.87
CA SER A 108 8.92 -11.58 -9.34
C SER A 108 8.13 -10.62 -8.44
N LEU A 109 8.55 -10.44 -7.18
CA LEU A 109 7.97 -9.52 -6.20
C LEU A 109 8.86 -8.29 -5.94
N CYS A 110 10.03 -8.22 -6.58
CA CYS A 110 10.94 -7.09 -6.45
C CYS A 110 10.31 -5.83 -7.07
N ALA A 111 9.95 -4.87 -6.22
CA ALA A 111 9.30 -3.64 -6.64
C ALA A 111 10.22 -2.76 -7.51
N ASP A 112 11.53 -2.81 -7.26
CA ASP A 112 12.55 -2.15 -8.08
C ASP A 112 12.62 -2.76 -9.49
N LEU A 113 12.76 -4.09 -9.61
CA LEU A 113 12.77 -4.78 -10.90
C LEU A 113 11.47 -4.56 -11.68
N GLY A 114 10.32 -4.61 -10.98
CA GLY A 114 9.02 -4.31 -11.58
C GLY A 114 8.92 -2.87 -12.08
N LEU A 115 9.52 -1.91 -11.37
CA LEU A 115 9.57 -0.51 -11.77
C LEU A 115 10.42 -0.32 -13.03
N GLN A 116 11.61 -0.91 -13.07
CA GLN A 116 12.50 -0.88 -14.24
C GLN A 116 11.82 -1.51 -15.46
N THR A 117 11.26 -2.70 -15.30
CA THR A 117 10.53 -3.42 -16.36
C THR A 117 9.38 -2.59 -16.90
N TYR A 118 8.60 -1.95 -16.02
CA TYR A 118 7.47 -1.14 -16.43
C TYR A 118 7.90 0.13 -17.19
N ILE A 119 8.95 0.81 -16.74
CA ILE A 119 9.49 2.00 -17.41
C ILE A 119 9.89 1.65 -18.85
N GLU A 120 10.61 0.54 -19.04
CA GLU A 120 11.02 0.07 -20.36
C GLU A 120 9.82 -0.33 -21.23
N LEU A 121 8.91 -1.17 -20.71
CA LEU A 121 7.71 -1.64 -21.43
C LEU A 121 6.85 -0.51 -21.97
N THR A 122 6.89 0.65 -21.32
CA THR A 122 5.99 1.76 -21.62
C THR A 122 6.70 2.99 -22.16
N LYS A 123 8.01 2.90 -22.43
CA LYS A 123 8.85 3.96 -22.98
C LYS A 123 8.28 4.56 -24.26
N ASP A 124 7.93 3.70 -25.23
CA ASP A 124 7.44 4.11 -26.55
C ASP A 124 5.95 4.51 -26.55
N LEU A 125 5.24 4.28 -25.44
CA LEU A 125 3.81 4.60 -25.29
C LEU A 125 3.57 5.99 -24.68
N ARG A 126 4.62 6.65 -24.19
CA ARG A 126 4.50 7.92 -23.47
C ARG A 126 4.36 9.08 -24.44
N SER A 127 3.42 9.96 -24.15
CA SER A 127 3.42 11.30 -24.75
C SER A 127 4.58 12.11 -24.20
N THR A 128 5.17 12.97 -25.03
CA THR A 128 6.14 14.00 -24.60
C THR A 128 5.60 14.93 -23.52
N ASP A 129 4.27 15.05 -23.42
CA ASP A 129 3.60 16.05 -22.57
C ASP A 129 3.36 15.57 -21.13
N SER A 130 3.84 14.37 -20.75
CA SER A 130 3.67 13.85 -19.40
C SER A 130 4.87 13.05 -18.90
N ASP A 131 5.27 13.37 -17.68
CA ASP A 131 6.35 12.71 -16.93
C ASP A 131 5.85 11.67 -15.92
N LYS A 132 4.54 11.40 -15.89
CA LYS A 132 3.92 10.49 -14.93
C LYS A 132 4.37 9.05 -15.17
N LEU A 133 4.60 8.31 -14.09
CA LEU A 133 5.01 6.91 -14.18
C LEU A 133 3.96 6.04 -14.86
N PHE A 134 2.70 6.11 -14.41
CA PHE A 134 1.65 5.21 -14.85
C PHE A 134 0.88 5.75 -16.06
N VAL A 135 0.73 4.89 -17.08
CA VAL A 135 -0.04 5.16 -18.30
C VAL A 135 -1.20 4.17 -18.42
N CYS A 136 -2.33 4.61 -18.99
CA CYS A 136 -3.45 3.72 -19.25
C CYS A 136 -3.04 2.57 -20.18
N TYR A 137 -3.37 1.33 -19.83
CA TYR A 137 -3.01 0.17 -20.65
C TYR A 137 -3.77 0.08 -21.98
N LYS A 138 -4.87 0.85 -22.15
CA LYS A 138 -5.60 0.96 -23.42
C LYS A 138 -5.16 2.21 -24.18
N LYS A 139 -5.17 2.14 -25.51
CA LYS A 139 -5.04 3.33 -26.37
C LYS A 139 -6.11 4.38 -25.98
N PRO A 140 -5.77 5.69 -25.99
CA PRO A 140 -4.54 6.28 -26.47
C PRO A 140 -3.42 6.44 -25.40
N HIS A 141 -3.31 5.52 -24.43
CA HIS A 141 -2.23 5.45 -23.44
C HIS A 141 -1.98 6.74 -22.62
N LYS A 142 -3.03 7.52 -22.39
CA LYS A 142 -2.97 8.73 -21.57
C LYS A 142 -2.47 8.42 -20.14
N PRO A 143 -1.88 9.39 -19.43
CA PRO A 143 -1.52 9.24 -18.03
C PRO A 143 -2.69 8.68 -17.20
N ALA A 144 -2.39 7.68 -16.37
CA ALA A 144 -3.42 7.04 -15.54
C ALA A 144 -3.85 7.97 -14.41
N THR A 145 -5.15 8.09 -14.19
CA THR A 145 -5.69 8.89 -13.07
C THR A 145 -5.58 8.14 -11.74
N LYS A 146 -5.64 8.86 -10.62
CA LYS A 146 -5.69 8.26 -9.27
C LYS A 146 -6.84 7.25 -9.13
N GLN A 147 -7.99 7.53 -9.71
CA GLN A 147 -9.16 6.63 -9.73
C GLN A 147 -8.86 5.36 -10.51
N THR A 148 -8.13 5.48 -11.62
CA THR A 148 -7.71 4.34 -12.44
C THR A 148 -6.76 3.43 -11.66
N LEU A 149 -5.75 4.00 -11.01
CA LEU A 149 -4.86 3.24 -10.12
C LEU A 149 -5.62 2.55 -8.97
N SER A 150 -6.59 3.24 -8.39
CA SER A 150 -7.42 2.72 -7.30
C SER A 150 -8.23 1.50 -7.77
N ARG A 151 -8.78 1.57 -8.99
CA ARG A 151 -9.48 0.46 -9.62
C ARG A 151 -8.54 -0.72 -9.89
N TRP A 152 -7.34 -0.48 -10.43
CA TRP A 152 -6.37 -1.56 -10.68
C TRP A 152 -5.99 -2.28 -9.40
N VAL A 153 -5.68 -1.56 -8.32
CA VAL A 153 -5.43 -2.17 -7.01
C VAL A 153 -6.65 -2.96 -6.55
N LYS A 154 -7.87 -2.40 -6.66
CA LYS A 154 -9.10 -3.13 -6.29
C LYS A 154 -9.24 -4.44 -7.05
N GLU A 155 -9.06 -4.43 -8.36
CA GLU A 155 -9.17 -5.61 -9.23
C GLU A 155 -8.11 -6.66 -8.85
N THR A 156 -6.87 -6.25 -8.57
CA THR A 156 -5.82 -7.14 -8.07
C THR A 156 -6.21 -7.76 -6.73
N LEU A 157 -6.68 -6.96 -5.77
CA LEU A 157 -7.11 -7.45 -4.46
C LEU A 157 -8.24 -8.47 -4.57
N THR A 158 -9.27 -8.17 -5.37
CA THR A 158 -10.38 -9.10 -5.61
C THR A 158 -9.89 -10.41 -6.23
N SER A 159 -9.00 -10.33 -7.24
CA SER A 159 -8.48 -11.52 -7.93
C SER A 159 -7.61 -12.40 -7.03
N ALA A 160 -6.95 -11.79 -6.05
CA ALA A 160 -6.17 -12.49 -5.02
C ALA A 160 -7.02 -13.08 -3.88
N GLY A 161 -8.34 -12.89 -3.88
CA GLY A 161 -9.24 -13.42 -2.86
C GLY A 161 -9.47 -12.50 -1.65
N VAL A 162 -9.06 -11.23 -1.71
CA VAL A 162 -9.42 -10.24 -0.67
C VAL A 162 -10.87 -9.81 -0.87
N ASP A 163 -11.67 -9.85 0.19
CA ASP A 163 -13.03 -9.31 0.15
C ASP A 163 -13.02 -7.77 0.00
N THR A 164 -13.19 -7.29 -1.23
CA THR A 164 -13.20 -5.86 -1.54
C THR A 164 -14.55 -5.18 -1.29
N THR A 165 -15.58 -5.91 -0.83
CA THR A 165 -16.81 -5.32 -0.28
C THR A 165 -16.49 -4.63 1.05
N ILE A 166 -15.62 -5.25 1.85
CA ILE A 166 -15.08 -4.74 3.12
C ILE A 166 -13.84 -3.87 2.87
N PHE A 167 -12.77 -4.48 2.33
CA PHE A 167 -11.44 -3.88 2.23
C PHE A 167 -11.25 -3.10 0.93
N LYS A 168 -11.23 -1.77 1.01
CA LYS A 168 -11.01 -0.90 -0.16
C LYS A 168 -9.52 -0.80 -0.50
N PRO A 169 -9.13 -0.29 -1.68
CA PRO A 169 -7.72 -0.22 -2.12
C PRO A 169 -6.74 0.40 -1.12
N HIS A 170 -7.16 1.43 -0.35
CA HIS A 170 -6.33 2.04 0.71
C HIS A 170 -5.97 1.07 1.85
N SER A 171 -6.72 -0.03 2.02
CA SER A 171 -6.45 -1.02 3.06
C SER A 171 -5.08 -1.70 2.91
N THR A 172 -4.46 -1.67 1.73
CA THR A 172 -3.08 -2.16 1.51
C THR A 172 -2.10 -1.57 2.50
N ARG A 173 -2.23 -0.27 2.82
CA ARG A 173 -1.42 0.40 3.84
C ARG A 173 -1.62 -0.19 5.24
N HIS A 174 -2.86 -0.50 5.62
CA HIS A 174 -3.14 -1.13 6.91
C HIS A 174 -2.52 -2.54 6.96
N ALA A 175 -2.74 -3.30 5.89
CA ALA A 175 -2.29 -4.69 5.78
C ALA A 175 -0.75 -4.78 5.81
N SER A 176 -0.05 -4.01 4.98
CA SER A 176 1.42 -4.07 4.88
C SER A 176 2.12 -3.55 6.14
N THR A 177 1.69 -2.42 6.69
CA THR A 177 2.31 -1.86 7.91
C THR A 177 2.02 -2.72 9.14
N SER A 178 0.82 -3.31 9.25
CA SER A 178 0.54 -4.29 10.31
C SER A 178 1.34 -5.57 10.15
N ALA A 179 1.52 -6.07 8.91
CA ALA A 179 2.34 -7.25 8.66
C ALA A 179 3.81 -7.02 9.01
N ALA A 180 4.37 -5.84 8.70
CA ALA A 180 5.72 -5.49 9.10
C ALA A 180 5.90 -5.48 10.62
N ASP A 181 4.95 -4.91 11.36
CA ASP A 181 4.96 -4.92 12.83
C ASP A 181 4.82 -6.34 13.41
N ARG A 182 3.91 -7.16 12.86
CA ARG A 182 3.79 -8.59 13.24
C ARG A 182 5.07 -9.39 12.98
N LYS A 183 5.83 -9.04 11.94
CA LYS A 183 7.14 -9.62 11.61
C LYS A 183 8.30 -9.02 12.41
N GLY A 184 8.03 -8.13 13.37
CA GLY A 184 9.03 -7.59 14.29
C GLY A 184 9.84 -6.41 13.76
N LEU A 185 9.45 -5.77 12.65
CA LEU A 185 10.15 -4.59 12.15
C LEU A 185 10.01 -3.43 13.13
N ALA A 186 11.12 -2.75 13.42
CA ALA A 186 11.13 -1.60 14.33
C ALA A 186 10.11 -0.53 13.92
N ILE A 187 9.34 -0.03 14.89
CA ILE A 187 8.28 0.95 14.66
C ILE A 187 8.79 2.22 13.97
N GLU A 188 10.02 2.66 14.27
CA GLU A 188 10.65 3.81 13.62
C GLU A 188 10.88 3.58 12.12
N CYS A 189 11.24 2.36 11.72
CA CYS A 189 11.37 2.00 10.32
C CYS A 189 10.00 2.02 9.62
N ILE A 190 8.97 1.43 10.23
CA ILE A 190 7.60 1.45 9.71
C ILE A 190 7.10 2.89 9.56
N ARG A 191 7.35 3.74 10.57
CA ARG A 191 7.02 5.16 10.57
C ARG A 191 7.68 5.87 9.40
N LYS A 192 9.00 5.77 9.29
CA LYS A 192 9.78 6.40 8.23
C LYS A 192 9.31 5.96 6.83
N THR A 193 9.21 4.66 6.59
CA THR A 193 8.85 4.10 5.28
C THR A 193 7.45 4.51 4.84
N ALA A 194 6.47 4.45 5.74
CA ALA A 194 5.09 4.81 5.41
C ALA A 194 4.82 6.33 5.48
N GLY A 195 5.82 7.17 5.78
CA GLY A 195 5.69 8.63 5.81
C GLY A 195 4.97 9.18 7.04
N TRP A 196 5.18 8.58 8.21
CA TRP A 196 4.83 9.14 9.50
C TRP A 196 6.05 9.80 10.14
N THR A 197 5.82 10.85 10.94
CA THR A 197 6.87 11.45 11.78
C THR A 197 7.31 10.47 12.87
N SER A 198 8.55 10.59 13.34
CA SER A 198 9.14 9.74 14.39
C SER A 198 8.25 9.64 15.64
N ASN A 199 7.72 10.78 16.09
CA ASN A 199 6.87 10.83 17.29
C ASN A 199 5.37 10.53 17.02
N SER A 200 5.01 10.06 15.82
CA SER A 200 3.60 9.87 15.45
C SER A 200 2.96 8.68 16.16
N THR A 201 1.85 8.90 16.87
CA THR A 201 0.99 7.82 17.41
C THR A 201 0.00 7.28 16.38
N THR A 202 0.01 7.81 15.15
CA THR A 202 -0.98 7.51 14.11
C THR A 202 -0.98 6.03 13.70
N PHE A 203 0.20 5.44 13.53
CA PHE A 203 0.33 4.02 13.19
C PHE A 203 -0.32 3.14 14.26
N ALA A 204 0.13 3.28 15.51
CA ALA A 204 -0.37 2.50 16.64
C ALA A 204 -1.88 2.64 16.88
N LYS A 205 -2.45 3.83 16.65
CA LYS A 205 -3.88 4.10 16.90
C LYS A 205 -4.81 3.64 15.78
N PHE A 206 -4.38 3.72 14.52
CA PHE A 206 -5.31 3.62 13.38
C PHE A 206 -4.91 2.58 12.32
N TYR A 207 -3.65 2.13 12.31
CA TYR A 207 -3.13 1.29 11.24
C TYR A 207 -2.61 -0.06 11.72
N LYS A 208 -2.11 -0.17 12.95
CA LYS A 208 -1.76 -1.43 13.61
C LYS A 208 -3.04 -2.18 13.98
N LEU A 209 -3.46 -3.09 13.09
CA LEU A 209 -4.71 -3.84 13.23
C LEU A 209 -4.44 -5.36 13.28
N PRO A 210 -5.20 -6.13 14.07
CA PRO A 210 -5.18 -7.59 14.02
C PRO A 210 -5.70 -8.11 12.67
N LEU A 211 -5.38 -9.36 12.35
CA LEU A 211 -5.94 -10.04 11.17
C LEU A 211 -7.43 -10.32 11.38
N ALA A 212 -8.22 -10.24 10.30
CA ALA A 212 -9.66 -10.50 10.35
C ALA A 212 -9.99 -11.96 10.66
N GLN A 213 -9.09 -12.87 10.33
CA GLN A 213 -9.10 -14.25 10.78
C GLN A 213 -7.90 -14.46 11.68
N THR A 214 -8.15 -14.44 12.98
CA THR A 214 -7.25 -15.02 13.99
C THR A 214 -7.92 -16.28 14.48
N GLY A 215 -7.14 -17.33 14.76
CA GLY A 215 -7.57 -18.70 15.04
C GLY A 215 -8.86 -18.82 15.87
N ASN A 216 -9.57 -19.93 15.65
CA ASN A 216 -10.84 -20.16 16.30
C ASN A 216 -10.62 -20.39 17.80
N PHE A 217 -10.69 -19.31 18.58
CA PHE A 217 -10.51 -19.31 20.04
C PHE A 217 -11.34 -20.41 20.70
N LEU A 218 -12.56 -20.63 20.21
CA LEU A 218 -13.42 -21.69 20.71
C LEU A 218 -12.82 -23.08 20.49
N HIS A 219 -12.27 -23.38 19.31
CA HIS A 219 -11.61 -24.67 19.08
C HIS A 219 -10.31 -24.79 19.88
N THR A 220 -9.50 -23.74 19.99
CA THR A 220 -8.25 -23.80 20.77
C THR A 220 -8.49 -23.98 22.27
N VAL A 221 -9.60 -23.47 22.81
CA VAL A 221 -9.94 -23.62 24.23
C VAL A 221 -10.72 -24.92 24.49
N PHE A 222 -11.47 -25.42 23.51
CA PHE A 222 -12.33 -26.60 23.68
C PHE A 222 -11.74 -27.89 23.11
N ASP A 223 -10.66 -27.84 22.31
CA ASP A 223 -9.89 -29.03 22.00
C ASP A 223 -9.27 -29.55 23.29
N GLN A 224 -9.87 -30.60 23.86
CA GLN A 224 -9.23 -31.41 24.87
C GLN A 224 -8.20 -32.27 24.15
N SER A 225 -6.93 -31.87 24.21
CA SER A 225 -5.84 -32.78 23.92
C SER A 225 -5.89 -33.92 24.94
N GLU A 226 -6.45 -35.06 24.53
CA GLU A 226 -6.18 -36.35 25.17
C GLU A 226 -4.70 -36.66 24.92
N ASP A 227 -3.85 -36.26 25.87
CA ASP A 227 -2.49 -36.76 25.97
C ASP A 227 -2.57 -38.27 26.24
N ASN A 228 -2.02 -39.05 25.30
CA ASN A 228 -1.86 -40.50 25.36
C ASN A 228 -0.45 -40.83 25.88
#